data_AF-G8TNA0-F1
#
_entry.id   AF-G8TNA0-F1
#
_cell.length_a   1.000
_cell.length_b   1.000
_cell.length_c   1.000
_cell.angle_alpha   90.00
_cell.angle_beta   90.00
_cell.angle_gamma   90.00
#
_symmetry.space_group_name_H-M   'P 1'
#
loop_
_entity.id
_entity.type
_entity.pdbx_description
1 polymer ?
#
loop_
_entity_poly.entity_id
_entity_poly.type
_entity_poly.pdbx_seq_one_letter_code
_entity_poly.pdbx_strand_id
1 'polypeptide(L)'
;MKKIILCLLIGLSFWSCKKENITVIVEKQTLKIDQVINDSTIVLSWNKYTGASFKQYTLTRQGTYLKGDKFGQYYDTVFTSSNANETSFTENKMPLATDIFYFLMVETGTDVPGSYPPQVIYTRPNSLLHCIPTDVIFSKTLNRLYIFEQKKINIIDYFTGRPVLSKEFPAGIGYCDLATYNGSNELYVPGNDGWVNILNATTLEQIDHIYVAGYTIGSVLSRNGKLYVSSSDQSLGAFSNNMKIYDRATKALVSRVGSYYPSRLMAFDNTNLEMIEMNLNMYPSYPTYYLFAPDGTLVFSKGGSSLGNYNMSTSILRSFPYGDRFITSNFGTVISKSFAFERYLKQDGHYADFAFNNNGTVIYAADAQSKKIDVINYPANTNTGSYPAKLYPFKLFRDDNMLILVSKTSQDNYSDSYILVEYIKL
;
A
#
# COMPACT_ATOMS: atom_id res chain seq x y z
N MET A 1 11.27 -98.29 -10.61
CA MET A 1 11.83 -97.00 -11.07
C MET A 1 10.79 -96.01 -11.65
N LYS A 2 9.75 -96.44 -12.38
CA LYS A 2 8.76 -95.49 -12.99
C LYS A 2 7.88 -94.68 -12.01
N LYS A 3 7.65 -95.16 -10.78
CA LYS A 3 6.82 -94.45 -9.78
C LYS A 3 7.53 -93.31 -9.03
N ILE A 4 8.87 -93.33 -8.96
CA ILE A 4 9.66 -92.30 -8.27
C ILE A 4 9.83 -91.05 -9.15
N ILE A 5 9.91 -91.25 -10.47
CA ILE A 5 10.03 -90.16 -11.46
C ILE A 5 8.73 -89.32 -11.53
N LEU A 6 7.56 -89.95 -11.37
CA LEU A 6 6.28 -89.24 -11.40
C LEU A 6 6.05 -88.35 -10.17
N CYS A 7 6.48 -88.79 -8.98
CA CYS A 7 6.40 -87.97 -7.76
C CYS A 7 7.37 -86.77 -7.78
N LEU A 8 8.52 -86.91 -8.45
CA LEU A 8 9.48 -85.82 -8.62
C LEU A 8 8.99 -84.74 -9.61
N LEU A 9 8.25 -85.13 -10.65
CA LEU A 9 7.67 -84.20 -11.63
C LEU A 9 6.49 -83.39 -11.06
N ILE A 10 5.68 -83.96 -10.16
CA ILE A 10 4.57 -83.23 -9.51
C ILE A 10 5.11 -82.25 -8.45
N GLY A 11 6.20 -82.60 -7.75
CA GLY A 11 6.87 -81.70 -6.80
C GLY A 11 7.50 -80.46 -7.44
N LEU A 12 7.99 -80.57 -8.68
CA LEU A 12 8.57 -79.44 -9.43
C LEU A 12 7.52 -78.44 -9.94
N SER A 13 6.27 -78.86 -10.17
CA SER A 13 5.18 -77.97 -10.57
C SER A 13 4.63 -77.08 -9.44
N PHE A 14 4.84 -77.41 -8.17
CA PHE A 14 4.42 -76.57 -7.03
C PHE A 14 5.46 -75.51 -6.61
N TRP A 15 6.70 -75.59 -7.10
CA TRP A 15 7.77 -74.62 -6.81
C TRP A 15 7.94 -73.53 -7.87
N SER A 16 7.16 -73.58 -8.96
CA SER A 16 7.24 -72.59 -10.05
C SER A 16 6.32 -71.37 -9.86
N CYS A 17 5.41 -71.38 -8.88
CA CYS A 17 4.63 -70.19 -8.53
C CYS A 17 5.42 -69.30 -7.55
N LYS A 18 6.58 -68.79 -7.98
CA LYS A 18 7.12 -67.59 -7.35
C LYS A 18 6.19 -66.46 -7.74
N LYS A 19 5.39 -65.97 -6.77
CA LYS A 19 4.78 -64.64 -6.88
C LYS A 19 5.92 -63.67 -7.14
N GLU A 20 6.10 -63.26 -8.39
CA GLU A 20 6.90 -62.08 -8.68
C GLU A 20 6.27 -60.97 -7.87
N ASN A 21 7.00 -60.47 -6.87
CA ASN A 21 6.65 -59.22 -6.21
C ASN A 21 6.85 -58.13 -7.26
N ILE A 22 5.83 -57.92 -8.09
CA ILE A 22 5.72 -56.78 -8.99
C ILE A 22 5.74 -55.57 -8.07
N THR A 23 6.91 -54.93 -7.99
CA THR A 23 7.05 -53.69 -7.25
C THR A 23 6.48 -52.63 -8.17
N VAL A 24 5.18 -52.33 -8.01
CA VAL A 24 4.53 -51.26 -8.75
C VAL A 24 5.14 -49.95 -8.27
N ILE A 25 6.05 -49.38 -9.06
CA ILE A 25 6.55 -48.02 -8.82
C ILE A 25 5.40 -47.09 -9.17
N VAL A 26 4.69 -46.61 -8.15
CA VAL A 26 3.69 -45.56 -8.33
C VAL A 26 4.44 -44.27 -8.62
N GLU A 27 4.28 -43.74 -9.83
CA GLU A 27 4.92 -42.51 -10.23
C GLU A 27 4.43 -41.36 -9.34
N LYS A 28 5.37 -40.55 -8.87
CA LYS A 28 5.05 -39.39 -8.03
C LYS A 28 4.17 -38.43 -8.82
N GLN A 29 3.12 -37.94 -8.17
CA GLN A 29 2.23 -36.96 -8.76
C GLN A 29 2.97 -35.63 -9.00
N THR A 30 2.58 -34.93 -10.05
CA THR A 30 3.12 -33.63 -10.46
C THR A 30 1.96 -32.65 -10.62
N LEU A 31 2.21 -31.35 -10.47
CA LEU A 31 1.24 -30.30 -10.76
C LEU A 31 1.98 -29.15 -11.41
N LYS A 32 1.46 -28.65 -12.54
CA LYS A 32 2.04 -27.50 -13.24
C LYS A 32 0.96 -26.58 -13.80
N ILE A 33 1.34 -25.34 -14.06
CA ILE A 33 0.58 -24.42 -14.92
C ILE A 33 0.95 -24.78 -16.35
N ASP A 34 0.00 -25.32 -17.10
CA ASP A 34 0.21 -25.69 -18.50
C ASP A 34 0.06 -24.48 -19.43
N GLN A 35 -0.91 -23.61 -19.12
CA GLN A 35 -1.20 -22.42 -19.91
C GLN A 35 -1.71 -21.28 -19.02
N VAL A 36 -1.30 -20.05 -19.31
CA VAL A 36 -1.91 -18.82 -18.79
C VAL A 36 -2.74 -18.20 -19.91
N ILE A 37 -4.07 -18.17 -19.75
CA ILE A 37 -4.98 -17.61 -20.76
C ILE A 37 -5.08 -16.09 -20.56
N ASN A 38 -5.25 -15.66 -19.31
CA ASN A 38 -5.26 -14.26 -18.90
C ASN A 38 -4.99 -14.15 -17.38
N ASP A 39 -5.00 -12.94 -16.84
CA ASP A 39 -4.69 -12.66 -15.42
C ASP A 39 -5.59 -13.41 -14.41
N SER A 40 -6.80 -13.84 -14.79
CA SER A 40 -7.74 -14.56 -13.91
C SER A 40 -8.09 -15.97 -14.43
N THR A 41 -7.36 -16.49 -15.42
CA THR A 41 -7.63 -17.81 -16.01
C THR A 41 -6.36 -18.54 -16.39
N ILE A 42 -6.16 -19.73 -15.79
CA ILE A 42 -5.04 -20.63 -16.09
C ILE A 42 -5.55 -22.05 -16.30
N VAL A 43 -4.76 -22.83 -17.02
CA VAL A 43 -4.96 -24.27 -17.16
C VAL A 43 -3.89 -24.97 -16.32
N LEU A 44 -4.35 -25.76 -15.36
CA LEU A 44 -3.51 -26.61 -14.52
C LEU A 44 -3.53 -28.02 -15.10
N SER A 45 -2.40 -28.73 -15.03
CA SER A 45 -2.32 -30.14 -15.43
C SER A 45 -1.40 -30.95 -14.51
N TRP A 46 -1.64 -32.25 -14.51
CA TRP A 46 -0.90 -33.24 -13.72
C TRP A 46 -0.73 -34.55 -14.48
N ASN A 47 0.16 -35.42 -14.03
CA ASN A 47 0.25 -36.78 -14.56
C ASN A 47 -0.83 -37.68 -13.96
N LYS A 48 -1.34 -38.63 -14.76
CA LYS A 48 -2.34 -39.59 -14.31
C LYS A 48 -1.79 -40.46 -13.18
N TYR A 49 -2.56 -40.63 -12.10
CA TYR A 49 -2.30 -41.61 -11.07
C TYR A 49 -2.54 -43.03 -11.61
N THR A 50 -1.54 -43.90 -11.43
CA THR A 50 -1.51 -45.26 -11.98
C THR A 50 -1.83 -46.35 -10.95
N GLY A 51 -1.94 -46.00 -9.66
CA GLY A 51 -2.24 -46.96 -8.60
C GLY A 51 -3.69 -47.45 -8.65
N ALA A 52 -3.90 -48.74 -8.40
CA ALA A 52 -5.23 -49.37 -8.42
C ALA A 52 -6.17 -48.89 -7.29
N SER A 53 -5.64 -48.18 -6.29
CA SER A 53 -6.37 -47.70 -5.12
C SER A 53 -6.93 -46.28 -5.29
N PHE A 54 -6.91 -45.70 -6.49
CA PHE A 54 -7.41 -44.35 -6.77
C PHE A 54 -8.88 -44.18 -6.35
N LYS A 55 -9.18 -43.08 -5.65
CA LYS A 55 -10.55 -42.65 -5.38
C LYS A 55 -10.90 -41.34 -6.06
N GLN A 56 -10.09 -40.30 -5.84
CA GLN A 56 -10.32 -38.99 -6.42
C GLN A 56 -9.06 -38.11 -6.48
N TYR A 57 -9.07 -37.19 -7.43
CA TYR A 57 -8.28 -35.97 -7.37
C TYR A 57 -9.06 -34.89 -6.62
N THR A 58 -8.37 -34.18 -5.73
CA THR A 58 -8.88 -32.97 -5.07
C THR A 58 -7.85 -31.86 -5.28
N LEU A 59 -8.24 -30.82 -6.03
CA LEU A 59 -7.41 -29.64 -6.22
C LEU A 59 -7.88 -28.56 -5.25
N THR A 60 -6.97 -28.13 -4.39
CA THR A 60 -7.20 -27.04 -3.43
C THR A 60 -6.39 -25.84 -3.84
N ARG A 61 -6.98 -24.67 -3.65
CA ARG A 61 -6.36 -23.37 -3.85
C ARG A 61 -6.20 -22.66 -2.52
N GLN A 62 -5.04 -22.06 -2.28
CA GLN A 62 -4.76 -21.17 -1.16
C GLN A 62 -4.38 -19.80 -1.67
N GLY A 63 -4.89 -18.75 -1.04
CA GLY A 63 -4.48 -17.38 -1.33
C GLY A 63 -4.92 -16.43 -0.24
N THR A 64 -4.31 -15.25 -0.21
CA THR A 64 -4.68 -14.16 0.70
C THR A 64 -5.49 -13.13 -0.07
N TYR A 65 -6.77 -12.97 0.27
CA TYR A 65 -7.69 -12.12 -0.46
C TYR A 65 -8.88 -11.66 0.39
N LEU A 66 -9.75 -10.81 -0.17
CA LEU A 66 -10.98 -10.37 0.48
C LEU A 66 -12.14 -11.33 0.15
N LYS A 67 -12.72 -12.00 1.15
CA LYS A 67 -13.91 -12.86 1.03
C LYS A 67 -15.06 -12.26 1.85
N GLY A 68 -16.00 -11.59 1.16
CA GLY A 68 -16.99 -10.74 1.83
C GLY A 68 -16.32 -9.52 2.47
N ASP A 69 -16.52 -9.31 3.77
CA ASP A 69 -15.90 -8.21 4.55
C ASP A 69 -14.68 -8.65 5.36
N LYS A 70 -14.16 -9.85 5.09
CA LYS A 70 -12.99 -10.40 5.79
C LYS A 70 -11.84 -10.58 4.82
N PHE A 71 -10.71 -10.00 5.16
CA PHE A 71 -9.46 -10.23 4.47
C PHE A 71 -8.65 -11.26 5.24
N GLY A 72 -8.14 -12.27 4.53
CA GLY A 72 -7.41 -13.34 5.18
C GLY A 72 -6.91 -14.37 4.19
N GLN A 73 -6.22 -15.36 4.74
CA GLN A 73 -5.81 -16.53 3.98
C GLN A 73 -6.97 -17.54 3.95
N TYR A 74 -7.32 -17.98 2.75
CA TYR A 74 -8.39 -18.94 2.54
C TYR A 74 -7.88 -20.15 1.77
N TYR A 75 -8.52 -21.29 2.05
CA TYR A 75 -8.33 -22.56 1.36
C TYR A 75 -9.67 -22.96 0.74
N ASP A 76 -9.72 -23.06 -0.59
CA ASP A 76 -10.92 -23.48 -1.31
C ASP A 76 -10.61 -24.73 -2.13
N THR A 77 -11.46 -25.75 -2.06
CA THR A 77 -11.47 -26.82 -3.07
C THR A 77 -12.07 -26.25 -4.36
N VAL A 78 -11.29 -26.28 -5.44
CA VAL A 78 -11.68 -25.70 -6.74
C VAL A 78 -12.04 -26.76 -7.77
N PHE A 79 -11.57 -27.99 -7.58
CA PHE A 79 -11.89 -29.12 -8.45
C PHE A 79 -11.84 -30.43 -7.67
N THR A 80 -12.76 -31.32 -7.99
CA THR A 80 -12.74 -32.72 -7.56
C THR A 80 -13.12 -33.61 -8.73
N SER A 81 -12.47 -34.77 -8.85
CA SER A 81 -12.85 -35.77 -9.86
C SER A 81 -12.50 -37.18 -9.42
N SER A 82 -13.47 -38.09 -9.56
CA SER A 82 -13.29 -39.53 -9.38
C SER A 82 -12.83 -40.24 -10.66
N ASN A 83 -12.56 -39.50 -11.75
CA ASN A 83 -12.06 -40.04 -13.00
C ASN A 83 -10.53 -39.88 -13.07
N ALA A 84 -9.79 -40.99 -12.98
CA ALA A 84 -8.32 -40.96 -13.03
C ALA A 84 -7.75 -40.38 -14.35
N ASN A 85 -8.55 -40.34 -15.43
CA ASN A 85 -8.14 -39.78 -16.72
C ASN A 85 -8.33 -38.26 -16.81
N GLU A 86 -8.99 -37.62 -15.84
CA GLU A 86 -9.07 -36.17 -15.78
C GLU A 86 -7.79 -35.61 -15.17
N THR A 87 -6.90 -35.15 -16.04
CA THR A 87 -5.54 -34.70 -15.70
C THR A 87 -5.32 -33.21 -15.93
N SER A 88 -6.41 -32.45 -16.06
CA SER A 88 -6.36 -31.00 -16.29
C SER A 88 -7.58 -30.30 -15.73
N PHE A 89 -7.41 -29.08 -15.27
CA PHE A 89 -8.49 -28.21 -14.81
C PHE A 89 -8.26 -26.77 -15.30
N THR A 90 -9.30 -26.16 -15.87
CA THR A 90 -9.29 -24.72 -16.19
C THR A 90 -9.86 -23.95 -15.01
N GLU A 91 -9.00 -23.24 -14.29
CA GLU A 91 -9.42 -22.32 -13.26
C GLU A 91 -9.86 -21.00 -13.91
N ASN A 92 -11.08 -20.56 -13.62
CA ASN A 92 -11.65 -19.31 -14.13
C ASN A 92 -12.42 -18.50 -13.06
N LYS A 93 -12.30 -18.88 -11.78
CA LYS A 93 -12.91 -18.25 -10.61
C LYS A 93 -11.85 -17.87 -9.58
N MET A 94 -10.71 -17.34 -10.06
CA MET A 94 -9.64 -16.87 -9.18
C MET A 94 -10.10 -15.66 -8.36
N PRO A 95 -9.87 -15.65 -7.04
CA PRO A 95 -10.04 -14.46 -6.25
C PRO A 95 -8.95 -13.45 -6.62
N LEU A 96 -9.20 -12.20 -6.26
CA LEU A 96 -8.21 -11.15 -6.36
C LEU A 96 -7.16 -11.32 -5.25
N ALA A 97 -6.06 -11.98 -5.59
CA ALA A 97 -4.90 -12.24 -4.74
C ALA A 97 -3.61 -11.97 -5.53
N THR A 98 -2.50 -11.71 -4.84
CA THR A 98 -1.18 -11.61 -5.49
C THR A 98 -0.65 -12.99 -5.82
N ASP A 99 -0.49 -13.84 -4.81
CA ASP A 99 -0.04 -15.22 -4.98
C ASP A 99 -1.19 -16.19 -4.73
N ILE A 100 -1.35 -17.13 -5.67
CA ILE A 100 -2.32 -18.21 -5.57
C ILE A 100 -1.57 -19.54 -5.66
N PHE A 101 -1.63 -20.31 -4.57
CA PHE A 101 -1.03 -21.62 -4.45
C PHE A 101 -2.07 -22.68 -4.79
N TYR A 102 -1.72 -23.64 -5.64
CA TYR A 102 -2.55 -24.80 -5.94
C TYR A 102 -1.89 -26.06 -5.42
N PHE A 103 -2.66 -26.94 -4.82
CA PHE A 103 -2.22 -28.22 -4.27
C PHE A 103 -3.09 -29.34 -4.84
N LEU A 104 -2.45 -30.35 -5.42
CA LEU A 104 -3.14 -31.54 -5.89
C LEU A 104 -3.04 -32.65 -4.83
N MET A 105 -4.18 -33.06 -4.30
CA MET A 105 -4.29 -34.23 -3.43
C MET A 105 -4.87 -35.39 -4.23
N VAL A 106 -4.26 -36.57 -4.07
CA VAL A 106 -4.81 -37.83 -4.58
C VAL A 106 -5.27 -38.65 -3.40
N GLU A 107 -6.56 -38.92 -3.33
CA GLU A 107 -7.12 -39.78 -2.31
C GLU A 107 -7.07 -41.23 -2.77
N THR A 108 -6.57 -42.09 -1.89
CA THR A 108 -6.48 -43.54 -2.13
C THR A 108 -7.29 -44.33 -1.11
N GLY A 109 -7.50 -45.61 -1.39
CA GLY A 109 -8.17 -46.55 -0.48
C GLY A 109 -7.50 -46.75 0.87
N THR A 110 -6.21 -46.48 0.99
CA THR A 110 -5.37 -47.04 2.07
C THR A 110 -4.33 -46.09 2.66
N ASP A 111 -4.16 -44.86 2.14
CA ASP A 111 -3.06 -44.00 2.57
C ASP A 111 -3.50 -42.71 3.25
N VAL A 112 -2.72 -42.34 4.28
CA VAL A 112 -2.61 -40.97 4.77
C VAL A 112 -2.06 -40.12 3.61
N PRO A 113 -2.67 -38.96 3.26
CA PRO A 113 -2.14 -38.08 2.23
C PRO A 113 -0.65 -37.84 2.45
N GLY A 114 0.18 -38.06 1.42
CA GLY A 114 1.62 -37.85 1.51
C GLY A 114 1.92 -36.45 2.04
N SER A 115 2.95 -36.32 2.88
CA SER A 115 3.24 -35.12 3.68
C SER A 115 3.49 -33.83 2.88
N TYR A 116 3.65 -33.94 1.56
CA TYR A 116 3.90 -32.83 0.64
C TYR A 116 3.17 -33.06 -0.69
N PRO A 117 1.91 -32.63 -0.83
CA PRO A 117 1.21 -32.69 -2.12
C PRO A 117 1.96 -31.83 -3.16
N PRO A 118 1.94 -32.21 -4.45
CA PRO A 118 2.47 -31.37 -5.51
C PRO A 118 1.82 -30.00 -5.50
N GLN A 119 2.65 -28.96 -5.63
CA GLN A 119 2.19 -27.57 -5.57
C GLN A 119 2.73 -26.74 -6.75
N VAL A 120 1.94 -25.75 -7.15
CA VAL A 120 2.37 -24.70 -8.08
C VAL A 120 1.83 -23.35 -7.63
N ILE A 121 2.58 -22.29 -7.88
CA ILE A 121 2.21 -20.91 -7.52
C ILE A 121 1.96 -20.14 -8.81
N TYR A 122 0.83 -19.43 -8.86
CA TYR A 122 0.57 -18.42 -9.86
C TYR A 122 0.59 -17.03 -9.20
N THR A 123 1.59 -16.22 -9.56
CA THR A 123 1.69 -14.82 -9.13
C THR A 123 1.03 -13.92 -10.17
N ARG A 124 -0.05 -13.25 -9.76
CA ARG A 124 -0.85 -12.40 -10.65
C ARG A 124 -0.13 -11.08 -10.95
N PRO A 125 0.05 -10.69 -12.23
CA PRO A 125 0.64 -9.41 -12.57
C PRO A 125 -0.22 -8.20 -12.16
N ASN A 126 -1.56 -8.34 -12.09
CA ASN A 126 -2.48 -7.25 -11.79
C ASN A 126 -3.29 -7.47 -10.49
N SER A 127 -2.61 -7.57 -9.36
CA SER A 127 -3.24 -7.83 -8.05
C SER A 127 -3.43 -6.57 -7.18
N LEU A 128 -3.71 -6.74 -5.88
CA LEU A 128 -3.68 -5.65 -4.90
C LEU A 128 -2.22 -5.31 -4.59
N LEU A 129 -1.92 -4.02 -4.39
CA LEU A 129 -0.60 -3.61 -3.91
C LEU A 129 -0.36 -4.21 -2.52
N HIS A 130 0.81 -4.79 -2.29
CA HIS A 130 1.30 -5.25 -0.99
C HIS A 130 2.55 -4.43 -0.64
N CYS A 131 2.48 -3.61 0.41
CA CYS A 131 3.53 -2.66 0.78
C CYS A 131 3.44 -2.17 2.23
N ILE A 132 4.47 -1.43 2.67
CA ILE A 132 4.46 -0.63 3.91
C ILE A 132 4.35 0.87 3.53
N PRO A 133 3.12 1.42 3.44
CA PRO A 133 2.94 2.78 2.96
C PRO A 133 3.28 3.83 4.02
N THR A 134 3.98 4.89 3.62
CA THR A 134 4.36 6.04 4.47
C THR A 134 3.50 7.28 4.22
N ASP A 135 3.03 7.50 3.00
CA ASP A 135 2.05 8.53 2.65
C ASP A 135 1.31 8.20 1.35
N VAL A 136 0.27 9.00 1.03
CA VAL A 136 -0.41 8.94 -0.27
C VAL A 136 -0.69 10.35 -0.79
N ILE A 137 -0.46 10.57 -2.08
CA ILE A 137 -0.92 11.76 -2.82
C ILE A 137 -1.99 11.34 -3.81
N PHE A 138 -3.08 12.09 -3.87
CA PHE A 138 -4.15 11.93 -4.85
C PHE A 138 -4.07 13.02 -5.92
N SER A 139 -4.16 12.60 -7.18
CA SER A 139 -4.29 13.51 -8.32
C SER A 139 -5.54 13.20 -9.13
N LYS A 140 -6.54 14.07 -9.01
CA LYS A 140 -7.76 14.02 -9.83
C LYS A 140 -7.45 14.21 -11.32
N THR A 141 -6.56 15.15 -11.65
CA THR A 141 -6.23 15.47 -13.05
C THR A 141 -5.51 14.34 -13.77
N LEU A 142 -4.66 13.59 -13.06
CA LEU A 142 -3.96 12.43 -13.61
C LEU A 142 -4.76 11.12 -13.46
N ASN A 143 -5.84 11.11 -12.69
CA ASN A 143 -6.53 9.90 -12.26
C ASN A 143 -5.55 8.88 -11.65
N ARG A 144 -4.72 9.34 -10.70
CA ARG A 144 -3.71 8.50 -10.03
C ARG A 144 -3.69 8.71 -8.53
N LEU A 145 -3.35 7.63 -7.81
CA LEU A 145 -2.86 7.69 -6.44
C LEU A 145 -1.37 7.33 -6.45
N TYR A 146 -0.56 8.10 -5.75
CA TYR A 146 0.85 7.83 -5.51
C TYR A 146 1.00 7.33 -4.09
N ILE A 147 1.33 6.05 -3.94
CA ILE A 147 1.56 5.43 -2.63
C ILE A 147 3.06 5.34 -2.42
N PHE A 148 3.52 6.01 -1.37
CA PHE A 148 4.93 6.10 -1.03
C PHE A 148 5.27 5.04 0.02
N GLU A 149 6.44 4.44 -0.11
CA GLU A 149 7.09 3.60 0.89
C GLU A 149 8.41 4.26 1.28
N GLN A 150 9.18 3.65 2.18
CA GLN A 150 10.47 4.21 2.59
C GLN A 150 11.42 4.45 1.41
N LYS A 151 11.42 3.59 0.38
CA LYS A 151 12.35 3.67 -0.77
C LYS A 151 11.68 3.44 -2.12
N LYS A 152 10.34 3.48 -2.17
CA LYS A 152 9.59 3.07 -3.36
C LYS A 152 8.36 3.93 -3.53
N ILE A 153 8.00 4.14 -4.78
CA ILE A 153 6.77 4.83 -5.18
C ILE A 153 5.98 3.85 -6.02
N ASN A 154 4.70 3.69 -5.71
CA ASN A 154 3.75 2.92 -6.51
C ASN A 154 2.68 3.88 -7.04
N ILE A 155 2.49 3.89 -8.35
CA ILE A 155 1.35 4.55 -9.00
C ILE A 155 0.22 3.55 -9.08
N ILE A 156 -0.94 3.93 -8.54
CA ILE A 156 -2.17 3.18 -8.61
C ILE A 156 -3.12 3.89 -9.58
N ASP A 157 -3.74 3.12 -10.48
CA ASP A 157 -4.84 3.62 -11.30
C ASP A 157 -6.03 3.94 -10.41
N TYR A 158 -6.50 5.18 -10.52
CA TYR A 158 -7.57 5.69 -9.68
C TYR A 158 -8.91 5.01 -9.90
N PHE A 159 -9.22 4.40 -11.04
CA PHE A 159 -10.52 3.78 -11.26
C PHE A 159 -10.52 2.30 -10.91
N THR A 160 -9.41 1.60 -11.18
CA THR A 160 -9.32 0.16 -10.94
C THR A 160 -8.74 -0.19 -9.57
N GLY A 161 -8.08 0.77 -8.89
CA GLY A 161 -7.37 0.51 -7.64
C GLY A 161 -6.19 -0.45 -7.81
N ARG A 162 -5.58 -0.49 -9.01
CA ARG A 162 -4.51 -1.44 -9.38
C ARG A 162 -3.17 -0.72 -9.53
N PRO A 163 -2.05 -1.35 -9.12
CA PRO A 163 -0.74 -0.82 -9.43
C PRO A 163 -0.53 -0.80 -10.94
N VAL A 164 0.00 0.32 -11.43
CA VAL A 164 0.31 0.55 -12.85
C VAL A 164 1.82 0.58 -13.06
N LEU A 165 2.53 1.21 -12.13
CA LEU A 165 3.95 1.46 -12.26
C LEU A 165 4.56 1.61 -10.86
N SER A 166 5.81 1.19 -10.71
CA SER A 166 6.57 1.41 -9.49
C SER A 166 7.99 1.84 -9.80
N LYS A 167 8.60 2.60 -8.89
CA LYS A 167 10.02 2.98 -8.96
C LYS A 167 10.66 2.86 -7.59
N GLU A 168 11.81 2.21 -7.54
CA GLU A 168 12.65 2.10 -6.35
C GLU A 168 13.78 3.12 -6.37
N PHE A 169 14.20 3.53 -5.17
CA PHE A 169 15.25 4.52 -4.93
C PHE A 169 16.36 3.89 -4.08
N PRO A 170 17.63 4.27 -4.31
CA PRO A 170 18.75 3.73 -3.54
C PRO A 170 18.70 4.18 -2.07
N ALA A 171 18.23 5.39 -1.82
CA ALA A 171 18.08 6.00 -0.50
C ALA A 171 16.60 6.09 -0.07
N GLY A 172 16.38 6.32 1.23
CA GLY A 172 15.06 6.63 1.76
C GLY A 172 14.48 7.89 1.12
N ILE A 173 13.16 7.96 0.94
CA ILE A 173 12.46 9.15 0.45
C ILE A 173 11.63 9.78 1.55
N GLY A 174 11.58 11.11 1.58
CA GLY A 174 10.73 11.90 2.47
C GLY A 174 9.33 12.15 1.89
N TYR A 175 8.60 13.09 2.49
CA TYR A 175 7.28 13.50 1.97
C TYR A 175 7.42 14.23 0.64
N CYS A 176 6.85 13.63 -0.40
CA CYS A 176 6.89 14.14 -1.76
C CYS A 176 5.82 15.23 -1.97
N ASP A 177 5.91 15.95 -3.09
CA ASP A 177 4.84 16.83 -3.57
C ASP A 177 4.61 16.63 -5.07
N LEU A 178 3.39 16.91 -5.51
CA LEU A 178 2.96 16.83 -6.90
C LEU A 178 2.50 18.20 -7.36
N ALA A 179 3.09 18.73 -8.42
CA ALA A 179 2.64 20.00 -9.00
C ALA A 179 2.82 20.04 -10.51
N THR A 180 2.15 21.00 -11.15
CA THR A 180 2.34 21.30 -12.56
C THR A 180 3.39 22.40 -12.72
N TYR A 181 4.41 22.16 -13.55
CA TYR A 181 5.44 23.13 -13.91
C TYR A 181 5.55 23.22 -15.44
N ASN A 182 5.38 24.42 -15.99
CA ASN A 182 5.35 24.69 -17.44
C ASN A 182 4.43 23.74 -18.23
N GLY A 183 3.25 23.43 -17.67
CA GLY A 183 2.26 22.54 -18.27
C GLY A 183 2.51 21.04 -18.09
N SER A 184 3.66 20.64 -17.55
CA SER A 184 4.00 19.25 -17.25
C SER A 184 3.74 18.92 -15.78
N ASN A 185 3.18 17.75 -15.50
CA ASN A 185 3.01 17.28 -14.13
C ASN A 185 4.31 16.65 -13.63
N GLU A 186 4.88 17.22 -12.56
CA GLU A 186 6.12 16.82 -11.94
C GLU A 186 5.86 16.27 -10.54
N LEU A 187 6.51 15.15 -10.21
CA LEU A 187 6.58 14.61 -8.86
C LEU A 187 7.95 14.92 -8.27
N TYR A 188 7.97 15.64 -7.16
CA TYR A 188 9.18 16.03 -6.44
C TYR A 188 9.44 15.05 -5.31
N VAL A 189 10.58 14.36 -5.38
CA VAL A 189 10.92 13.25 -4.49
C VAL A 189 12.19 13.60 -3.70
N PRO A 190 12.07 13.93 -2.41
CA PRO A 190 13.21 14.26 -1.56
C PRO A 190 13.93 12.98 -1.15
N GLY A 191 15.14 12.74 -1.67
CA GLY A 191 15.98 11.59 -1.35
C GLY A 191 16.91 11.85 -0.16
N ASN A 192 17.07 10.86 0.71
CA ASN A 192 18.03 10.87 1.83
C ASN A 192 19.47 10.60 1.34
N ASP A 193 19.83 11.25 0.24
CA ASP A 193 21.14 11.30 -0.40
C ASP A 193 21.53 12.76 -0.75
N GLY A 194 20.73 13.74 -0.30
CA GLY A 194 20.95 15.16 -0.52
C GLY A 194 20.36 15.69 -1.83
N TRP A 195 19.61 14.88 -2.58
CA TRP A 195 18.97 15.28 -3.83
C TRP A 195 17.45 15.33 -3.72
N VAL A 196 16.86 16.37 -4.30
CA VAL A 196 15.46 16.34 -4.70
C VAL A 196 15.40 15.88 -6.14
N ASN A 197 14.89 14.67 -6.35
CA ASN A 197 14.68 14.09 -7.67
C ASN A 197 13.37 14.64 -8.25
N ILE A 198 13.38 15.08 -9.50
CA ILE A 198 12.21 15.61 -10.18
C ILE A 198 11.83 14.62 -11.28
N LEU A 199 10.64 14.05 -11.14
CA LEU A 199 10.18 12.98 -12.01
C LEU A 199 9.01 13.45 -12.86
N ASN A 200 8.89 12.89 -14.06
CA ASN A 200 7.63 12.93 -14.78
C ASN A 200 6.58 12.16 -13.94
N ALA A 201 5.48 12.82 -13.57
CA ALA A 201 4.49 12.23 -12.67
C ALA A 201 3.75 11.02 -13.27
N THR A 202 3.77 10.83 -14.59
CA THR A 202 3.11 9.69 -15.26
C THR A 202 4.05 8.50 -15.42
N THR A 203 5.30 8.73 -15.81
CA THR A 203 6.25 7.66 -16.14
C THR A 203 7.26 7.35 -15.03
N LEU A 204 7.32 8.17 -13.97
CA LEU A 204 8.35 8.15 -12.92
C LEU A 204 9.79 8.28 -13.42
N GLU A 205 10.00 8.57 -14.71
CA GLU A 205 11.31 8.87 -15.27
C GLU A 205 11.84 10.16 -14.65
N GLN A 206 13.12 10.16 -14.29
CA GLN A 206 13.75 11.36 -13.76
C GLN A 206 14.01 12.32 -14.91
N ILE A 207 13.41 13.50 -14.82
CA ILE A 207 13.57 14.57 -15.80
C ILE A 207 14.56 15.62 -15.34
N ASP A 208 14.77 15.74 -14.02
CA ASP A 208 15.70 16.70 -13.44
C ASP A 208 16.05 16.33 -11.98
N HIS A 209 16.98 17.05 -11.37
CA HIS A 209 17.30 16.96 -9.94
C HIS A 209 17.92 18.26 -9.41
N ILE A 210 17.82 18.48 -8.10
CA ILE A 210 18.48 19.61 -7.42
C ILE A 210 19.22 19.07 -6.20
N TYR A 211 20.52 19.36 -6.12
CA TYR A 211 21.30 19.07 -4.92
C TYR A 211 20.95 20.09 -3.85
N VAL A 212 20.44 19.62 -2.72
CA VAL A 212 20.00 20.48 -1.62
C VAL A 212 20.85 20.31 -0.38
N ALA A 213 21.93 19.54 -0.43
CA ALA A 213 22.78 19.17 0.69
C ALA A 213 22.00 18.52 1.87
N GLY A 214 22.73 18.11 2.90
CA GLY A 214 22.19 17.30 3.99
C GLY A 214 22.09 15.83 3.63
N TYR A 215 21.93 14.98 4.65
CA TYR A 215 21.81 13.53 4.53
C TYR A 215 20.37 13.06 4.67
N THR A 216 19.49 13.88 5.24
CA THR A 216 18.06 13.59 5.37
C THR A 216 17.26 14.75 4.81
N ILE A 217 16.33 14.46 3.91
CA ILE A 217 15.39 15.46 3.39
C ILE A 217 14.00 15.05 3.84
N GLY A 218 13.40 15.84 4.75
CA GLY A 218 12.13 15.49 5.37
C GLY A 218 10.95 15.60 4.42
N SER A 219 10.93 16.68 3.64
CA SER A 219 9.85 16.93 2.68
C SER A 219 10.24 17.98 1.64
N VAL A 220 9.49 17.99 0.54
CA VAL A 220 9.51 19.03 -0.48
C VAL A 220 8.09 19.54 -0.70
N LEU A 221 7.95 20.82 -1.04
CA LEU A 221 6.70 21.45 -1.44
C LEU A 221 6.96 22.37 -2.63
N SER A 222 6.17 22.29 -3.69
CA SER A 222 6.32 23.08 -4.93
C SER A 222 5.20 24.11 -5.04
N ARG A 223 5.54 25.41 -4.99
CA ARG A 223 4.56 26.51 -5.13
C ARG A 223 5.18 27.69 -5.86
N ASN A 224 4.43 28.32 -6.77
CA ASN A 224 4.84 29.51 -7.53
C ASN A 224 6.22 29.38 -8.22
N GLY A 225 6.51 28.21 -8.78
CA GLY A 225 7.80 27.94 -9.42
C GLY A 225 8.98 27.91 -8.45
N LYS A 226 8.72 27.72 -7.15
CA LYS A 226 9.72 27.52 -6.09
C LYS A 226 9.57 26.14 -5.46
N LEU A 227 10.68 25.54 -5.05
CA LEU A 227 10.73 24.33 -4.25
C LEU A 227 11.19 24.67 -2.84
N TYR A 228 10.33 24.41 -1.87
CA TYR A 228 10.60 24.55 -0.44
C TYR A 228 11.00 23.18 0.08
N VAL A 229 12.21 23.07 0.62
CA VAL A 229 12.84 21.78 0.92
C VAL A 229 13.35 21.76 2.35
N SER A 230 12.80 20.88 3.17
CA SER A 230 13.29 20.65 4.54
C SER A 230 14.47 19.67 4.52
N SER A 231 15.68 20.15 4.78
CA SER A 231 16.92 19.38 4.72
C SER A 231 17.66 19.39 6.04
N SER A 232 18.43 18.34 6.31
CA SER A 232 19.34 18.24 7.44
C SER A 232 20.64 19.03 7.29
N ASP A 233 20.77 19.90 6.28
CA ASP A 233 21.94 20.75 6.14
C ASP A 233 21.98 21.85 7.22
N GLN A 234 22.91 21.69 8.16
CA GLN A 234 23.16 22.63 9.26
C GLN A 234 24.34 23.57 9.01
N SER A 235 24.78 23.76 7.76
CA SER A 235 25.94 24.61 7.43
C SER A 235 25.88 26.04 7.97
N LEU A 236 24.69 26.55 8.32
CA LEU A 236 24.49 27.89 8.89
C LEU A 236 24.02 27.89 10.37
N GLY A 237 24.21 26.78 11.08
CA GLY A 237 23.91 26.65 12.51
C GLY A 237 22.87 25.57 12.81
N ALA A 238 22.97 24.97 14.00
CA ALA A 238 22.04 23.93 14.44
C ALA A 238 20.63 24.50 14.62
N PHE A 239 19.61 23.79 14.11
CA PHE A 239 18.18 24.13 14.27
C PHE A 239 17.80 25.53 13.74
N SER A 240 18.49 26.01 12.70
CA SER A 240 18.07 27.20 11.97
C SER A 240 18.39 27.04 10.48
N ASN A 241 17.61 27.69 9.62
CA ASN A 241 17.88 27.77 8.18
C ASN A 241 17.89 26.41 7.45
N ASN A 242 17.15 25.43 8.00
CA ASN A 242 17.08 24.05 7.50
C ASN A 242 16.06 23.87 6.35
N MET A 243 15.13 24.80 6.19
CA MET A 243 14.27 24.87 5.01
C MET A 243 14.94 25.75 3.97
N LYS A 244 15.17 25.19 2.79
CA LYS A 244 15.80 25.88 1.66
C LYS A 244 14.79 26.09 0.57
N ILE A 245 14.80 27.28 -0.02
CA ILE A 245 13.91 27.64 -1.11
C ILE A 245 14.74 27.74 -2.38
N TYR A 246 14.43 26.92 -3.37
CA TYR A 246 15.06 26.93 -4.68
C TYR A 246 14.11 27.46 -5.73
N ASP A 247 14.64 28.20 -6.68
CA ASP A 247 13.90 28.51 -7.90
C ASP A 247 13.86 27.28 -8.81
N ARG A 248 12.67 26.83 -9.21
CA ARG A 248 12.52 25.59 -9.99
C ARG A 248 13.17 25.70 -11.38
N ALA A 249 13.14 26.88 -11.99
CA ALA A 249 13.65 27.11 -13.35
C ALA A 249 15.18 27.12 -13.38
N THR A 250 15.78 27.94 -12.51
CA THR A 250 17.22 28.20 -12.48
C THR A 250 17.96 27.26 -11.54
N LYS A 251 17.25 26.58 -10.63
CA LYS A 251 17.79 25.74 -9.55
C LYS A 251 18.61 26.52 -8.53
N ALA A 252 18.60 27.85 -8.61
CA ALA A 252 19.33 28.71 -7.70
C ALA A 252 18.67 28.69 -6.32
N LEU A 253 19.51 28.67 -5.28
CA LEU A 253 19.04 28.89 -3.92
C LEU A 253 18.58 30.35 -3.79
N VAL A 254 17.31 30.55 -3.44
CA VAL A 254 16.69 31.86 -3.25
C VAL A 254 16.86 32.33 -1.81
N SER A 255 16.48 31.47 -0.85
CA SER A 255 16.44 31.83 0.57
C SER A 255 16.56 30.60 1.46
N ARG A 256 16.84 30.83 2.73
CA ARG A 256 16.86 29.82 3.79
C ARG A 256 16.07 30.32 4.99
N VAL A 257 15.24 29.44 5.55
CA VAL A 257 14.40 29.66 6.72
C VAL A 257 14.26 28.32 7.46
N GLY A 258 13.29 28.16 8.35
CA GLY A 258 13.06 26.87 9.00
C GLY A 258 13.79 26.77 10.32
N SER A 259 13.11 26.21 11.31
CA SER A 259 13.66 26.05 12.67
C SER A 259 14.06 24.60 12.95
N TYR A 260 13.61 23.64 12.16
CA TYR A 260 13.79 22.23 12.46
C TYR A 260 14.12 21.41 11.22
N TYR A 261 14.72 20.25 11.44
CA TYR A 261 14.92 19.24 10.41
C TYR A 261 14.96 17.86 11.05
N PRO A 262 14.59 16.81 10.29
CA PRO A 262 13.73 16.90 9.12
C PRO A 262 12.31 17.33 9.55
N SER A 263 11.58 18.01 8.67
CA SER A 263 10.22 18.49 8.91
C SER A 263 9.29 18.14 7.75
N ARG A 264 7.99 17.98 8.04
CA ARG A 264 6.92 17.92 7.04
C ARG A 264 6.44 19.33 6.75
N LEU A 265 6.38 19.67 5.47
CA LEU A 265 5.76 20.90 4.98
C LEU A 265 4.33 20.61 4.52
N MET A 266 3.42 21.54 4.76
CA MET A 266 2.06 21.52 4.20
C MET A 266 1.66 22.95 3.83
N ALA A 267 1.23 23.16 2.58
CA ALA A 267 0.58 24.41 2.17
C ALA A 267 -0.82 24.53 2.78
N PHE A 268 -1.26 25.76 3.06
CA PHE A 268 -2.69 26.00 3.27
C PHE A 268 -3.43 26.01 1.93
N ASP A 269 -4.60 25.38 1.90
CA ASP A 269 -5.51 25.42 0.75
C ASP A 269 -5.92 26.86 0.46
N ASN A 270 -6.22 27.15 -0.81
CA ASN A 270 -6.54 28.49 -1.32
C ASN A 270 -5.43 29.54 -1.13
N THR A 271 -4.19 29.10 -0.88
CA THR A 271 -3.02 29.97 -0.78
C THR A 271 -1.86 29.34 -1.57
N ASN A 272 -1.02 30.19 -2.18
CA ASN A 272 0.22 29.74 -2.83
C ASN A 272 1.48 30.14 -2.07
N LEU A 273 1.31 30.86 -0.95
CA LEU A 273 2.38 31.57 -0.27
C LEU A 273 2.44 31.24 1.22
N GLU A 274 1.49 30.44 1.72
CA GLU A 274 1.32 30.20 3.13
C GLU A 274 1.44 28.70 3.41
N MET A 275 2.26 28.36 4.40
CA MET A 275 2.50 26.96 4.75
C MET A 275 2.81 26.81 6.24
N ILE A 276 2.70 25.57 6.70
CA ILE A 276 3.22 25.15 7.99
C ILE A 276 4.38 24.17 7.80
N GLU A 277 5.33 24.29 8.71
CA GLU A 277 6.38 23.31 8.95
C GLU A 277 6.07 22.58 10.25
N MET A 278 6.20 21.25 10.28
CA MET A 278 6.09 20.46 11.50
C MET A 278 7.28 19.50 11.60
N ASN A 279 8.06 19.59 12.66
CA ASN A 279 9.25 18.77 12.86
C ASN A 279 8.91 17.27 13.01
N LEU A 280 9.73 16.41 12.42
CA LEU A 280 9.56 14.94 12.45
C LEU A 280 10.32 14.26 13.60
N ASN A 281 11.32 14.94 14.18
CA ASN A 281 12.31 14.35 15.08
C ASN A 281 12.22 14.83 16.54
N MET A 282 11.19 15.60 16.91
CA MET A 282 10.99 16.00 18.31
C MET A 282 9.53 15.83 18.71
N TYR A 283 9.33 15.46 19.97
CA TYR A 283 8.01 15.32 20.59
C TYR A 283 7.90 16.25 21.82
N PRO A 284 6.81 17.03 21.96
CA PRO A 284 5.73 17.21 20.98
C PRO A 284 6.23 17.90 19.70
N SER A 285 5.47 17.77 18.61
CA SER A 285 5.75 18.50 17.38
C SER A 285 5.40 19.99 17.54
N TYR A 286 6.29 20.87 17.10
CA TYR A 286 6.12 22.33 17.12
C TYR A 286 5.89 22.83 15.69
N PRO A 287 4.66 23.27 15.34
CA PRO A 287 4.43 23.83 14.03
C PRO A 287 5.02 25.24 13.94
N THR A 288 5.51 25.63 12.77
CA THR A 288 5.86 27.01 12.46
C THR A 288 5.12 27.44 11.21
N TYR A 289 4.48 28.59 11.27
CA TYR A 289 3.77 29.21 10.16
C TYR A 289 4.72 30.09 9.36
N TYR A 290 4.59 30.05 8.03
CA TYR A 290 5.34 30.92 7.13
C TYR A 290 4.41 31.54 6.08
N LEU A 291 4.66 32.83 5.82
CA LEU A 291 4.16 33.57 4.67
C LEU A 291 5.37 34.00 3.83
N PHE A 292 5.34 33.66 2.55
CA PHE A 292 6.36 34.01 1.57
C PHE A 292 5.84 35.02 0.56
N ALA A 293 6.75 35.74 -0.08
CA ALA A 293 6.44 36.49 -1.30
C ALA A 293 6.53 35.56 -2.53
N PRO A 294 5.96 35.95 -3.69
CA PRO A 294 6.00 35.13 -4.91
C PRO A 294 7.41 34.75 -5.39
N ASP A 295 8.42 35.53 -5.03
CA ASP A 295 9.82 35.24 -5.35
C ASP A 295 10.46 34.22 -4.40
N GLY A 296 9.75 33.75 -3.36
CA GLY A 296 10.25 32.79 -2.37
C GLY A 296 10.97 33.44 -1.17
N THR A 297 10.97 34.77 -1.06
CA THR A 297 11.49 35.46 0.12
C THR A 297 10.52 35.37 1.30
N LEU A 298 11.06 35.28 2.51
CA LEU A 298 10.24 35.23 3.73
C LEU A 298 9.66 36.62 4.01
N VAL A 299 8.34 36.70 4.14
CA VAL A 299 7.65 37.92 4.56
C VAL A 299 7.42 37.90 6.07
N PHE A 300 6.91 36.77 6.57
CA PHE A 300 6.53 36.63 7.96
C PHE A 300 6.60 35.17 8.41
N SER A 301 7.00 34.94 9.66
CA SER A 301 6.89 33.64 10.30
C SER A 301 6.40 33.78 11.73
N LYS A 302 5.73 32.73 12.22
CA LYS A 302 5.27 32.63 13.61
C LYS A 302 5.50 31.21 14.10
N GLY A 303 6.17 31.06 15.25
CA GLY A 303 6.29 29.77 15.92
C GLY A 303 5.02 29.40 16.68
N GLY A 304 4.70 28.10 16.73
CA GLY A 304 3.59 27.54 17.50
C GLY A 304 3.93 27.25 18.96
N SER A 305 4.95 27.89 19.54
CA SER A 305 5.38 27.63 20.94
C SER A 305 4.27 27.87 21.97
N SER A 306 3.20 28.61 21.61
CA SER A 306 2.01 28.82 22.42
C SER A 306 1.00 27.67 22.41
N LEU A 307 1.19 26.61 21.59
CA LEU A 307 0.24 25.49 21.49
C LEU A 307 0.35 24.50 22.65
N GLY A 308 1.27 24.65 23.59
CA GLY A 308 1.43 23.69 24.69
C GLY A 308 1.61 22.25 24.20
N ASN A 309 1.05 21.29 24.93
CA ASN A 309 1.20 19.84 24.66
C ASN A 309 -0.02 19.23 23.95
N TYR A 310 -0.67 19.95 23.02
CA TYR A 310 -1.76 19.36 22.25
C TYR A 310 -1.25 18.23 21.35
N ASN A 311 -2.08 17.20 21.15
CA ASN A 311 -1.73 16.08 20.29
C ASN A 311 -1.60 16.55 18.84
N MET A 312 -0.46 16.27 18.22
CA MET A 312 -0.16 16.59 16.83
C MET A 312 0.50 15.39 16.18
N SER A 313 0.23 15.19 14.89
CA SER A 313 0.88 14.13 14.12
C SER A 313 1.29 14.65 12.77
N THR A 314 2.57 14.49 12.45
CA THR A 314 3.08 14.82 11.12
C THR A 314 2.55 13.87 10.06
N SER A 315 2.07 12.66 10.39
CA SER A 315 1.49 11.75 9.39
C SER A 315 0.03 12.10 9.03
N ILE A 316 -0.65 12.85 9.90
CA ILE A 316 -2.05 13.26 9.77
C ILE A 316 -2.09 14.78 9.78
N LEU A 317 -2.12 15.39 8.59
CA LEU A 317 -2.04 16.85 8.46
C LEU A 317 -2.83 17.29 7.24
N ARG A 318 -3.85 18.12 7.46
CA ARG A 318 -4.76 18.60 6.42
C ARG A 318 -5.13 20.06 6.64
N SER A 319 -5.05 20.88 5.59
CA SER A 319 -5.63 22.22 5.59
C SER A 319 -7.15 22.13 5.47
N PHE A 320 -7.87 23.02 6.13
CA PHE A 320 -9.28 23.24 5.76
C PHE A 320 -9.34 23.96 4.41
N PRO A 321 -10.45 23.83 3.66
CA PRO A 321 -10.58 24.41 2.33
C PRO A 321 -10.31 25.92 2.28
N TYR A 322 -10.68 26.70 3.30
CA TYR A 322 -10.44 28.14 3.34
C TYR A 322 -9.04 28.55 3.81
N GLY A 323 -8.19 27.61 4.20
CA GLY A 323 -6.80 27.88 4.60
C GLY A 323 -6.64 28.65 5.92
N ASP A 324 -7.71 28.84 6.69
CA ASP A 324 -7.70 29.60 7.96
C ASP A 324 -7.36 28.73 9.17
N ARG A 325 -7.39 27.41 9.01
CA ARG A 325 -7.12 26.40 10.04
C ARG A 325 -6.65 25.09 9.42
N PHE A 326 -6.10 24.21 10.25
CA PHE A 326 -5.71 22.86 9.86
C PHE A 326 -6.11 21.86 10.93
N ILE A 327 -6.22 20.59 10.53
CA ILE A 327 -6.48 19.46 11.42
C ILE A 327 -5.30 18.50 11.41
N THR A 328 -4.99 17.93 12.57
CA THR A 328 -3.92 16.97 12.76
C THR A 328 -4.22 15.94 13.85
N SER A 329 -3.36 14.93 13.98
CA SER A 329 -3.44 13.85 14.98
C SER A 329 -4.62 12.90 14.83
N ASN A 330 -4.53 11.78 15.54
CA ASN A 330 -5.59 10.79 15.64
C ASN A 330 -6.81 11.28 16.41
N PHE A 331 -6.69 12.37 17.19
CA PHE A 331 -7.78 13.01 17.92
C PHE A 331 -8.59 14.01 17.07
N GLY A 332 -8.10 14.36 15.87
CA GLY A 332 -8.66 15.45 15.08
C GLY A 332 -8.47 16.79 15.78
N THR A 333 -7.23 17.11 16.14
CA THR A 333 -6.83 18.39 16.73
C THR A 333 -6.99 19.49 15.69
N VAL A 334 -7.94 20.40 15.88
CA VAL A 334 -8.17 21.55 14.99
C VAL A 334 -7.48 22.79 15.57
N ILE A 335 -6.65 23.42 14.75
CA ILE A 335 -5.83 24.57 15.13
C ILE A 335 -5.98 25.64 14.05
N SER A 336 -6.30 26.85 14.48
CA SER A 336 -6.32 28.03 13.59
C SER A 336 -4.92 28.36 13.09
N LYS A 337 -4.83 29.06 11.96
CA LYS A 337 -3.56 29.58 11.42
C LYS A 337 -2.85 30.55 12.37
N SER A 338 -3.57 31.16 13.32
CA SER A 338 -3.00 31.93 14.43
C SER A 338 -2.37 31.09 15.54
N PHE A 339 -2.37 29.76 15.41
CA PHE A 339 -1.98 28.80 16.44
C PHE A 339 -2.79 28.89 17.73
N ALA A 340 -4.09 29.18 17.60
CA ALA A 340 -5.04 28.94 18.67
C ALA A 340 -5.65 27.55 18.50
N PHE A 341 -5.55 26.72 19.52
CA PHE A 341 -6.27 25.46 19.59
C PHE A 341 -7.76 25.73 19.66
N GLU A 342 -8.53 25.04 18.82
CA GLU A 342 -9.97 25.18 18.80
C GLU A 342 -10.65 24.02 19.52
N ARG A 343 -10.25 22.77 19.21
CA ARG A 343 -10.82 21.55 19.80
C ARG A 343 -10.11 20.29 19.34
N TYR A 344 -10.45 19.18 20.01
CA TYR A 344 -10.37 17.84 19.46
C TYR A 344 -11.73 17.45 18.86
N LEU A 345 -11.74 16.71 17.75
CA LEU A 345 -12.99 16.11 17.25
C LEU A 345 -13.47 14.99 18.17
N LYS A 346 -12.53 14.20 18.73
CA LYS A 346 -12.81 13.09 19.65
C LYS A 346 -11.72 12.99 20.72
N GLN A 347 -12.11 12.76 21.99
CA GLN A 347 -11.16 12.66 23.11
C GLN A 347 -10.31 11.39 23.09
N ASP A 348 -10.84 10.28 22.57
CA ASP A 348 -10.12 9.03 22.33
C ASP A 348 -10.18 8.73 20.83
N GLY A 349 -9.41 9.52 20.07
CA GLY A 349 -9.45 9.46 18.62
C GLY A 349 -8.53 8.39 18.05
N HIS A 350 -9.02 7.70 17.02
CA HIS A 350 -8.26 6.72 16.23
C HIS A 350 -8.30 7.10 14.75
N TYR A 351 -8.41 8.39 14.45
CA TYR A 351 -8.48 8.85 13.08
C TYR A 351 -7.13 8.64 12.38
N ALA A 352 -7.16 8.11 11.16
CA ALA A 352 -6.00 7.97 10.30
C ALA A 352 -5.84 9.17 9.37
N ASP A 353 -6.95 9.79 8.97
CA ASP A 353 -6.95 10.92 8.04
C ASP A 353 -8.28 11.67 8.01
N PHE A 354 -8.28 12.82 7.34
CA PHE A 354 -9.44 13.69 7.19
C PHE A 354 -9.63 14.16 5.74
N ALA A 355 -10.90 14.34 5.35
CA ALA A 355 -11.30 15.07 4.16
C ALA A 355 -12.46 16.02 4.50
N PHE A 356 -12.75 16.99 3.64
CA PHE A 356 -13.75 18.03 3.89
C PHE A 356 -14.74 18.13 2.75
N ASN A 357 -15.95 18.63 3.03
CA ASN A 357 -16.77 19.22 1.96
C ASN A 357 -16.20 20.58 1.51
N ASN A 358 -16.71 21.10 0.39
CA ASN A 358 -16.13 22.27 -0.29
C ASN A 358 -16.02 23.53 0.60
N ASN A 359 -16.92 23.70 1.56
CA ASN A 359 -16.94 24.84 2.48
C ASN A 359 -16.41 24.51 3.89
N GLY A 360 -15.88 23.31 4.12
CA GLY A 360 -15.33 22.89 5.42
C GLY A 360 -16.35 22.75 6.55
N THR A 361 -17.65 22.78 6.28
CA THR A 361 -18.69 22.61 7.31
C THR A 361 -18.94 21.14 7.67
N VAL A 362 -18.41 20.20 6.89
CA VAL A 362 -18.45 18.77 7.16
C VAL A 362 -17.04 18.21 7.07
N ILE A 363 -16.62 17.51 8.11
CA ILE A 363 -15.37 16.76 8.18
C ILE A 363 -15.70 15.27 8.06
N TYR A 364 -15.09 14.62 7.08
CA TYR A 364 -15.07 13.17 6.96
C TYR A 364 -13.81 12.67 7.66
N ALA A 365 -13.98 11.92 8.73
CA ALA A 365 -12.88 11.48 9.60
C ALA A 365 -12.74 9.95 9.54
N ALA A 366 -11.61 9.48 9.00
CA ALA A 366 -11.39 8.06 8.76
C ALA A 366 -10.96 7.36 10.06
N ASP A 367 -11.88 6.67 10.76
CA ASP A 367 -11.62 5.97 12.03
C ASP A 367 -10.95 4.62 11.74
N ALA A 368 -9.64 4.56 11.98
CA ALA A 368 -8.82 3.39 11.72
C ALA A 368 -9.32 2.18 12.51
N GLN A 369 -9.59 2.35 13.80
CA GLN A 369 -9.94 1.23 14.68
C GLN A 369 -11.32 0.66 14.39
N SER A 370 -12.29 1.53 14.10
CA SER A 370 -13.69 1.15 13.90
C SER A 370 -14.01 0.78 12.45
N LYS A 371 -13.03 0.83 11.53
CA LYS A 371 -13.19 0.57 10.08
C LYS A 371 -14.37 1.33 9.48
N LYS A 372 -14.39 2.64 9.67
CA LYS A 372 -15.45 3.51 9.16
C LYS A 372 -14.95 4.92 8.90
N ILE A 373 -15.76 5.72 8.26
CA ILE A 373 -15.58 7.17 8.12
C ILE A 373 -16.73 7.85 8.86
N ASP A 374 -16.43 8.61 9.91
CA ASP A 374 -17.40 9.45 10.60
C ASP A 374 -17.69 10.72 9.80
N VAL A 375 -18.96 11.16 9.81
CA VAL A 375 -19.41 12.41 9.17
C VAL A 375 -19.71 13.43 10.27
N ILE A 376 -18.81 14.39 10.44
CA ILE A 376 -18.84 15.34 11.56
C ILE A 376 -19.23 16.72 11.03
N ASN A 377 -20.34 17.27 11.53
CA ASN A 377 -20.70 18.65 11.29
C ASN A 377 -19.75 19.57 12.07
N TYR A 378 -19.22 20.58 11.40
CA TYR A 378 -18.28 21.54 11.94
C TYR A 378 -18.80 22.97 11.73
N PRO A 379 -18.76 23.85 12.75
CA PRO A 379 -18.08 23.73 14.05
C PRO A 379 -18.93 23.10 15.17
N ALA A 380 -20.11 22.56 14.87
CA ALA A 380 -20.99 21.97 15.90
C ALA A 380 -20.35 20.76 16.63
N ASN A 381 -19.41 20.06 15.97
CA ASN A 381 -18.78 18.82 16.41
C ASN A 381 -19.80 17.71 16.74
N THR A 382 -20.83 17.58 15.91
CA THR A 382 -21.83 16.53 16.02
C THR A 382 -21.59 15.49 14.93
N ASN A 383 -21.49 14.21 15.32
CA ASN A 383 -21.47 13.11 14.37
C ASN A 383 -22.89 12.92 13.82
N THR A 384 -23.03 13.02 12.51
CA THR A 384 -24.32 12.95 11.79
C THR A 384 -24.51 11.66 10.99
N GLY A 385 -23.50 10.79 10.98
CA GLY A 385 -23.54 9.55 10.22
C GLY A 385 -22.15 8.94 10.06
N SER A 386 -22.11 7.78 9.41
CA SER A 386 -20.85 7.14 9.07
C SER A 386 -20.98 6.24 7.86
N TYR A 387 -19.88 6.03 7.14
CA TYR A 387 -19.76 5.06 6.06
C TYR A 387 -18.84 3.91 6.50
N PRO A 388 -19.22 2.63 6.30
CA PRO A 388 -18.36 1.50 6.63
C PRO A 388 -17.17 1.39 5.66
N ALA A 389 -16.03 0.93 6.16
CA ALA A 389 -14.86 0.56 5.37
C ALA A 389 -14.63 -0.96 5.46
N LYS A 390 -14.12 -1.57 4.39
CA LYS A 390 -13.81 -3.01 4.37
C LYS A 390 -12.56 -3.34 5.17
N LEU A 391 -11.56 -2.46 5.11
CA LEU A 391 -10.27 -2.61 5.78
C LEU A 391 -10.00 -1.44 6.74
N TYR A 392 -8.81 -1.38 7.35
CA TYR A 392 -8.44 -0.30 8.26
C TYR A 392 -8.10 0.96 7.46
N PRO A 393 -8.81 2.10 7.63
CA PRO A 393 -8.47 3.36 6.99
C PRO A 393 -7.00 3.77 7.15
N PHE A 394 -6.41 4.32 6.09
CA PHE A 394 -5.06 4.89 6.08
C PHE A 394 -5.04 6.33 5.58
N LYS A 395 -5.59 6.59 4.39
CA LYS A 395 -5.68 7.94 3.80
C LYS A 395 -7.05 8.15 3.19
N LEU A 396 -7.56 9.37 3.29
CA LEU A 396 -8.88 9.77 2.84
C LEU A 396 -8.79 11.02 1.97
N PHE A 397 -9.43 10.95 0.82
CA PHE A 397 -9.56 12.07 -0.11
C PHE A 397 -11.03 12.25 -0.49
N ARG A 398 -11.38 13.45 -0.93
CA ARG A 398 -12.68 13.74 -1.53
C ARG A 398 -12.50 14.08 -3.00
N ASP A 399 -13.38 13.53 -3.81
CA ASP A 399 -13.57 13.87 -5.21
C ASP A 399 -15.05 14.17 -5.46
N ASP A 400 -15.42 15.45 -5.41
CA ASP A 400 -16.79 15.95 -5.53
C ASP A 400 -17.80 15.27 -4.59
N ASN A 401 -18.61 14.33 -5.08
CA ASN A 401 -19.63 13.60 -4.31
C ASN A 401 -19.16 12.19 -3.93
N MET A 402 -17.85 11.98 -3.89
CA MET A 402 -17.25 10.69 -3.57
C MET A 402 -16.10 10.87 -2.58
N LEU A 403 -15.96 9.91 -1.67
CA LEU A 403 -14.77 9.72 -0.86
C LEU A 403 -13.94 8.60 -1.45
N ILE A 404 -12.64 8.81 -1.44
CA ILE A 404 -11.63 7.85 -1.89
C ILE A 404 -10.87 7.45 -0.65
N LEU A 405 -11.10 6.21 -0.20
CA LEU A 405 -10.47 5.68 0.98
C LEU A 405 -9.38 4.70 0.57
N VAL A 406 -8.15 5.00 0.95
CA VAL A 406 -7.05 4.03 0.92
C VAL A 406 -7.03 3.34 2.27
N SER A 407 -7.21 2.02 2.26
CA SER A 407 -7.27 1.17 3.44
C SER A 407 -6.20 0.09 3.39
N LYS A 408 -5.81 -0.41 4.57
CA LYS A 408 -4.78 -1.43 4.78
C LYS A 408 -5.31 -2.61 5.60
N THR A 409 -4.76 -3.80 5.38
CA THR A 409 -5.17 -5.02 6.08
C THR A 409 -4.82 -5.07 7.55
N SER A 410 -3.85 -4.26 7.98
CA SER A 410 -3.39 -4.15 9.37
C SER A 410 -3.58 -2.72 9.88
N GLN A 411 -3.95 -2.58 11.15
CA GLN A 411 -3.99 -1.27 11.79
C GLN A 411 -2.59 -0.68 12.03
N ASP A 412 -1.57 -1.54 12.17
CA ASP A 412 -0.19 -1.12 12.41
C ASP A 412 0.38 -0.34 11.20
N ASN A 413 1.11 0.73 11.49
CA ASN A 413 1.71 1.60 10.48
C ASN A 413 3.01 1.01 9.90
N TYR A 414 3.62 0.04 10.57
CA TYR A 414 4.90 -0.55 10.16
C TYR A 414 4.77 -1.96 9.61
N SER A 415 3.56 -2.48 9.50
CA SER A 415 3.29 -3.82 8.97
C SER A 415 3.09 -3.79 7.46
N ASP A 416 3.74 -4.71 6.77
CA ASP A 416 3.46 -4.99 5.37
C ASP A 416 1.98 -5.36 5.22
N SER A 417 1.29 -4.70 4.29
CA SER A 417 -0.17 -4.73 4.19
C SER A 417 -0.62 -4.75 2.76
N TYR A 418 -1.73 -5.45 2.50
CA TYR A 418 -2.43 -5.26 1.25
C TYR A 418 -3.21 -3.95 1.31
N ILE A 419 -3.13 -3.21 0.21
CA ILE A 419 -3.80 -1.94 0.04
C ILE A 419 -5.07 -2.14 -0.80
N LEU A 420 -6.17 -1.59 -0.29
CA LEU A 420 -7.44 -1.50 -1.00
C LEU A 420 -7.81 -0.04 -1.19
N VAL A 421 -8.25 0.31 -2.40
CA VAL A 421 -8.86 1.61 -2.68
C VAL A 421 -10.37 1.41 -2.77
N GLU A 422 -11.11 2.14 -1.92
CA GLU A 422 -12.56 2.08 -1.81
C GLU A 422 -13.16 3.42 -2.24
N TYR A 423 -14.30 3.36 -2.94
CA TYR A 423 -15.02 4.53 -3.46
C TYR A 423 -16.39 4.59 -2.78
N ILE A 424 -16.62 5.65 -2.03
CA ILE A 424 -17.81 5.79 -1.19
C ILE A 424 -18.60 7.00 -1.68
N LYS A 425 -19.81 6.75 -2.16
CA LYS A 425 -20.71 7.81 -2.63
C LYS A 425 -21.32 8.55 -1.44
N LEU A 426 -21.29 9.88 -1.49
CA LEU A 426 -21.78 10.78 -0.43
C LEU A 426 -23.29 10.96 -0.46
#